data_AF-A0A8H7JDX3-F1
#
_entry.id   AF-A0A8H7JDX3-F1
#
_cell.length_a   1.000
_cell.length_b   1.000
_cell.length_c   1.000
_cell.angle_alpha   90.00
_cell.angle_beta   90.00
_cell.angle_gamma   90.00
#
_symmetry.space_group_name_H-M   'P 1'
#
loop_
_entity.id
_entity.type
_entity.pdbx_description
1 polymer ?
#
loop_
_entity_poly.entity_id
_entity_poly.type
_entity_poly.pdbx_seq_one_letter_code
_entity_poly.pdbx_strand_id
1 'polypeptide(L)'
;MLHHRSVGFANIDWDAALKAPDLFQHLIPAGGTLPNWLIQLREDRLSGNPKESYQHKKKASVRATDCSRWIKKGNFHTSLIRKRKPEARPPKVGMARPANVAQYQRHSLQLISRVLNIRTNASPFTLILDDLNQRAMPLVSELVRRGLSRNVNVVVVSFEATRFHPAVRSVPAYGDETGEQILQHIRKALSEAKESLVVIDSLYELLSVKNVDMGALFNLVAGEFASTLVGVYHQDTIPDQDAHKAYAPQPLDLFKYMATTVITCKSFAHVLAAKAAKERSLPEPTHGLLQGAEGIVQCLDANDHRGIIIEAEFRRKSGRPESETYFLRAARRSDYNAPVSGMAFGTLRQEFVTLLDQVPAYSSNEVTGLVNAAANEMESTFNLGLTDKQKQAREGVVLPYFDAQKGEGAGEGGRILYDMGEEDDFDEEEDEI
;
A
#
# COMPACT_ATOMS: atom_id res chain seq x y z
N MET A 1 -30.83 -13.71 -54.19
CA MET A 1 -29.57 -12.99 -53.90
C MET A 1 -29.89 -11.86 -52.92
N LEU A 2 -29.66 -12.06 -51.63
CA LEU A 2 -29.70 -11.02 -50.61
C LEU A 2 -28.35 -11.07 -49.89
N HIS A 3 -27.55 -10.02 -50.05
CA HIS A 3 -26.21 -9.92 -49.50
C HIS A 3 -26.26 -9.89 -47.96
N HIS A 4 -25.61 -10.86 -47.31
CA HIS A 4 -25.23 -10.79 -45.91
C HIS A 4 -24.20 -9.66 -45.75
N ARG A 5 -24.63 -8.51 -45.20
CA ARG A 5 -23.70 -7.51 -44.68
C ARG A 5 -23.16 -8.03 -43.34
N SER A 6 -21.87 -8.34 -43.27
CA SER A 6 -21.19 -8.54 -41.97
C SER A 6 -21.05 -7.18 -41.30
N VAL A 7 -21.80 -6.96 -40.22
CA VAL A 7 -21.66 -5.76 -39.39
C VAL A 7 -20.46 -6.00 -38.47
N GLY A 8 -19.41 -5.19 -38.62
CA GLY A 8 -18.22 -5.26 -37.78
C GLY A 8 -18.50 -4.67 -36.39
N PHE A 9 -18.60 -5.54 -35.37
CA PHE A 9 -18.89 -5.15 -33.99
C PHE A 9 -17.66 -4.67 -33.18
N ALA A 10 -16.49 -4.56 -33.83
CA ALA A 10 -15.22 -4.25 -33.15
C ALA A 10 -15.12 -2.80 -32.63
N ASN A 11 -15.93 -1.88 -33.16
CA ASN A 11 -15.86 -0.45 -32.84
C ASN A 11 -17.00 0.05 -31.93
N ILE A 12 -17.79 -0.86 -31.36
CA ILE A 12 -18.90 -0.48 -30.47
C ILE A 12 -18.40 -0.46 -29.03
N ASP A 13 -18.64 0.66 -28.34
CA ASP A 13 -18.43 0.78 -26.91
C ASP A 13 -19.54 0.03 -26.16
N TRP A 14 -19.24 -1.23 -25.85
CA TRP A 14 -20.17 -2.13 -25.19
C TRP A 14 -20.51 -1.70 -23.76
N ASP A 15 -19.65 -0.92 -23.10
CA ASP A 15 -19.93 -0.40 -21.75
C ASP A 15 -20.98 0.71 -21.78
N ALA A 16 -21.07 1.47 -22.88
CA ALA A 16 -22.16 2.40 -23.13
C ALA A 16 -23.43 1.67 -23.60
N ALA A 17 -23.30 0.67 -24.47
CA ALA A 17 -24.45 -0.08 -25.00
C ALA A 17 -25.18 -0.91 -23.92
N LEU A 18 -24.44 -1.48 -22.97
CA LEU A 18 -24.99 -2.25 -21.85
C LEU A 18 -25.59 -1.39 -20.73
N LYS A 19 -25.52 -0.06 -20.83
CA LYS A 19 -26.21 0.86 -19.91
C LYS A 19 -27.56 1.32 -20.46
N ALA A 20 -27.88 1.03 -21.71
CA ALA A 20 -29.16 1.35 -22.31
C ALA A 20 -30.24 0.35 -21.85
N PRO A 21 -31.30 0.79 -21.13
CA PRO A 21 -32.32 -0.10 -20.58
C PRO A 21 -33.14 -0.82 -21.67
N ASP A 22 -33.29 -0.20 -22.84
CA ASP A 22 -34.04 -0.73 -23.99
C ASP A 22 -33.37 -1.98 -24.60
N LEU A 23 -32.04 -2.08 -24.46
CA LEU A 23 -31.26 -3.17 -25.05
C LEU A 23 -31.44 -4.48 -24.26
N PHE A 24 -31.65 -4.40 -22.95
CA PHE A 24 -31.92 -5.56 -22.09
C PHE A 24 -33.27 -6.21 -22.37
N GLN A 25 -34.30 -5.42 -22.71
CA GLN A 25 -35.62 -5.96 -23.06
C GLN A 25 -35.60 -6.76 -24.37
N HIS A 26 -34.61 -6.52 -25.24
CA HIS A 26 -34.42 -7.25 -26.49
C HIS A 26 -33.37 -8.37 -26.42
N LEU A 27 -32.57 -8.43 -25.35
CA LEU A 27 -31.53 -9.47 -25.16
C LEU A 27 -32.07 -10.78 -24.56
N ILE A 28 -33.23 -10.75 -23.91
CA ILE A 28 -33.86 -11.92 -23.32
C ILE A 28 -35.22 -12.14 -24.00
N PRO A 29 -35.29 -12.94 -25.08
CA PRO A 29 -36.57 -13.38 -25.61
C PRO A 29 -37.30 -14.21 -24.56
N ALA A 30 -38.63 -14.17 -24.54
CA ALA A 30 -39.48 -14.90 -23.59
C ALA A 30 -39.25 -16.43 -23.55
N GLY A 31 -38.48 -17.00 -24.50
CA GLY A 31 -38.07 -18.40 -24.54
C GLY A 31 -36.72 -18.74 -23.90
N GLY A 32 -36.02 -17.79 -23.27
CA GLY A 32 -34.78 -18.06 -22.52
C GLY A 32 -33.54 -18.43 -23.37
N THR A 33 -33.66 -18.44 -24.70
CA THR A 33 -32.56 -18.70 -25.62
C THR A 33 -31.86 -17.40 -26.00
N LEU A 34 -30.55 -17.32 -25.74
CA LEU A 34 -29.72 -16.17 -26.13
C LEU A 34 -29.62 -16.05 -27.66
N PRO A 35 -29.59 -14.82 -28.22
CA PRO A 35 -29.41 -14.61 -29.65
C PRO A 35 -28.07 -15.18 -30.17
N ASN A 36 -28.09 -15.79 -31.36
CA ASN A 36 -26.91 -16.44 -31.97
C ASN A 36 -25.69 -15.51 -32.13
N TRP A 37 -25.90 -14.21 -32.36
CA TRP A 37 -24.80 -13.24 -32.48
C TRP A 37 -24.03 -13.06 -31.16
N LEU A 38 -24.71 -13.20 -30.01
CA LEU A 38 -24.09 -13.08 -28.69
C LEU A 38 -23.29 -14.34 -28.34
N ILE A 39 -23.76 -15.50 -28.81
CA ILE A 39 -23.04 -16.78 -28.71
C ILE A 39 -21.77 -16.71 -29.58
N GLN A 40 -21.89 -16.24 -30.82
CA GLN A 40 -20.74 -16.03 -31.72
C GLN A 40 -19.72 -15.04 -31.16
N LEU A 41 -20.15 -13.91 -30.57
CA LEU A 41 -19.25 -12.95 -29.93
C LEU A 41 -18.45 -13.59 -28.78
N ARG A 42 -19.08 -14.48 -28.01
CA ARG A 42 -18.44 -15.21 -26.92
C ARG A 42 -17.44 -16.24 -27.45
N GLU A 43 -17.79 -16.95 -28.53
CA GLU A 43 -16.92 -17.91 -29.20
C GLU A 43 -15.70 -17.24 -29.86
N ASP A 44 -15.89 -16.08 -30.50
CA ASP A 44 -14.82 -15.27 -31.08
C ASP A 44 -13.87 -14.70 -30.01
N ARG A 45 -14.39 -14.28 -28.85
CA ARG A 45 -13.53 -13.87 -27.72
C ARG A 45 -12.77 -15.03 -27.08
N LEU A 46 -13.31 -16.24 -27.10
CA LEU A 46 -12.66 -17.44 -26.57
C LEU A 46 -11.62 -18.01 -27.54
N SER A 47 -11.77 -17.77 -28.85
CA SER A 47 -10.89 -18.27 -29.91
C SER A 47 -9.85 -17.26 -30.42
N GLY A 48 -10.01 -15.97 -30.11
CA GLY A 48 -9.13 -14.89 -30.58
C GLY A 48 -7.77 -14.81 -29.88
N ASN A 49 -6.70 -15.21 -30.58
CA ASN A 49 -5.32 -14.77 -30.30
C ASN A 49 -5.22 -13.24 -30.48
N PRO A 50 -4.71 -12.47 -29.51
CA PRO A 50 -4.66 -11.02 -29.63
C PRO A 50 -3.54 -10.59 -30.59
N LYS A 51 -3.91 -10.17 -31.80
CA LYS A 51 -3.00 -9.44 -32.69
C LYS A 51 -3.34 -7.94 -32.65
N GLU A 52 -2.32 -7.18 -32.23
CA GLU A 52 -2.04 -5.76 -32.52
C GLU A 52 -3.05 -4.71 -32.01
N SER A 53 -2.70 -3.52 -31.53
CA SER A 53 -1.43 -2.91 -31.12
C SER A 53 -1.80 -1.63 -30.36
N TYR A 54 -1.17 -1.36 -29.22
CA TYR A 54 -1.01 0.00 -28.70
C TYR A 54 0.40 0.06 -28.12
N GLN A 55 1.26 0.87 -28.73
CA GLN A 55 2.60 1.12 -28.24
C GLN A 55 2.53 1.93 -26.93
N HIS A 56 2.32 1.25 -25.81
CA HIS A 56 2.68 1.81 -24.51
C HIS A 56 4.20 1.93 -24.45
N LYS A 57 4.71 3.17 -24.34
CA LYS A 57 6.07 3.44 -23.87
C LYS A 57 6.32 2.55 -22.64
N LYS A 58 7.27 1.62 -22.75
CA LYS A 58 7.63 0.70 -21.67
C LYS A 58 8.06 1.51 -20.45
N LYS A 59 7.16 1.67 -19.47
CA LYS A 59 7.55 2.08 -18.11
C LYS A 59 8.60 1.07 -17.63
N ALA A 60 9.65 1.56 -16.97
CA ALA A 60 10.72 0.73 -16.45
C ALA A 60 10.14 -0.35 -15.52
N SER A 61 9.96 -1.57 -16.05
CA SER A 61 9.40 -2.68 -15.27
C SER A 61 10.49 -3.17 -14.33
N VAL A 62 10.25 -3.09 -13.03
CA VAL A 62 11.06 -3.79 -12.04
C VAL A 62 10.79 -5.28 -12.22
N ARG A 63 11.60 -5.95 -13.05
CA ARG A 63 11.54 -7.42 -13.17
C ARG A 63 11.90 -8.03 -11.82
N ALA A 64 11.10 -9.00 -11.36
CA ALA A 64 11.50 -9.85 -10.25
C ALA A 64 12.78 -10.59 -10.67
N THR A 65 13.90 -10.30 -10.01
CA THR A 65 15.18 -10.98 -10.21
C THR A 65 15.02 -12.47 -9.93
N ASP A 66 15.41 -13.30 -10.88
CA ASP A 66 15.67 -14.76 -10.81
C ASP A 66 14.88 -15.54 -9.74
N CYS A 67 13.73 -16.10 -10.14
CA CYS A 67 12.75 -16.78 -9.27
C CYS A 67 13.31 -18.03 -8.54
N SER A 68 14.47 -18.54 -8.95
CA SER A 68 15.08 -19.74 -8.39
C SER A 68 15.56 -19.56 -6.94
N ARG A 69 16.02 -18.36 -6.57
CA ARG A 69 16.44 -18.02 -5.18
C ARG A 69 15.27 -17.66 -4.26
N TRP A 70 14.11 -17.39 -4.85
CA TRP A 70 12.91 -16.92 -4.15
C TRP A 70 12.07 -18.05 -3.56
N ILE A 71 12.01 -19.18 -4.29
CA ILE A 71 11.35 -20.42 -3.90
C ILE A 71 12.17 -21.11 -2.81
N LYS A 72 11.54 -21.41 -1.67
CA LYS A 72 12.20 -22.18 -0.59
C LYS A 72 12.14 -23.68 -0.89
N LYS A 73 13.26 -24.23 -1.38
CA LYS A 73 13.45 -25.68 -1.54
C LYS A 73 13.54 -26.35 -0.16
N GLY A 74 12.76 -27.41 0.07
CA GLY A 74 12.79 -28.19 1.32
C GLY A 74 12.33 -27.41 2.56
N ASN A 75 11.24 -26.63 2.44
CA ASN A 75 10.67 -25.90 3.58
C ASN A 75 10.11 -26.85 4.66
N PHE A 76 9.59 -28.00 4.24
CA PHE A 76 9.11 -29.05 5.14
C PHE A 76 10.26 -29.92 5.65
N HIS A 77 10.18 -30.34 6.91
CA HIS A 77 11.20 -31.16 7.55
C HIS A 77 11.14 -32.60 7.03
N THR A 78 12.20 -33.06 6.34
CA THR A 78 12.35 -34.47 5.95
C THR A 78 13.23 -35.28 6.90
N SER A 79 14.14 -34.65 7.66
CA SER A 79 14.80 -35.20 8.86
C SER A 79 15.94 -34.27 9.32
N LEU A 80 16.03 -34.10 10.65
CA LEU A 80 17.15 -33.62 11.48
C LEU A 80 17.55 -32.11 11.48
N ILE A 81 17.50 -31.58 12.71
CA ILE A 81 18.23 -30.48 13.37
C ILE A 81 18.22 -29.10 12.68
N ARG A 82 17.65 -28.13 13.39
CA ARG A 82 17.70 -26.69 13.08
C ARG A 82 19.14 -26.19 13.02
N LYS A 83 19.59 -25.75 11.84
CA LYS A 83 20.69 -24.79 11.73
C LYS A 83 20.11 -23.40 11.50
N ARG A 84 20.29 -22.50 12.47
CA ARG A 84 19.95 -21.07 12.36
C ARG A 84 20.75 -20.50 11.19
N LYS A 85 20.07 -19.94 10.19
CA LYS A 85 20.75 -19.23 9.08
C LYS A 85 21.36 -17.95 9.65
N PRO A 86 22.62 -17.62 9.37
CA PRO A 86 23.25 -16.41 9.91
C PRO A 86 22.47 -15.17 9.48
N GLU A 87 22.33 -14.23 10.41
CA GLU A 87 21.70 -12.93 10.20
C GLU A 87 22.27 -12.24 8.95
N ALA A 88 21.37 -11.65 8.15
CA ALA A 88 21.79 -10.79 7.06
C ALA A 88 22.63 -9.63 7.61
N ARG A 89 23.77 -9.35 6.97
CA ARG A 89 24.69 -8.27 7.35
C ARG A 89 23.91 -6.97 7.61
N PRO A 90 24.26 -6.21 8.67
CA PRO A 90 23.67 -4.91 8.89
C PRO A 90 23.94 -4.01 7.68
N PRO A 91 22.93 -3.25 7.20
CA PRO A 91 23.16 -2.28 6.14
C PRO A 91 24.15 -1.22 6.64
N LYS A 92 25.09 -0.83 5.77
CA LYS A 92 25.99 0.30 6.04
C LYS A 92 25.17 1.59 6.22
N VAL A 93 25.70 2.42 7.12
CA VAL A 93 25.17 3.69 7.63
C VAL A 93 24.63 4.61 6.53
N GLY A 94 23.46 5.21 6.81
CA GLY A 94 22.90 6.36 6.09
C GLY A 94 22.23 6.05 4.76
N MET A 95 20.95 5.66 4.75
CA MET A 95 20.17 5.74 3.52
C MET A 95 19.73 7.19 3.30
N ALA A 96 20.31 7.82 2.26
CA ALA A 96 19.95 9.14 1.80
C ALA A 96 18.45 9.23 1.50
N ARG A 97 17.83 10.38 1.79
CA ARG A 97 16.47 10.68 1.32
C ARG A 97 16.46 10.55 -0.21
N PRO A 98 15.38 10.04 -0.82
CA PRO A 98 15.30 9.92 -2.26
C PRO A 98 15.44 11.31 -2.89
N ALA A 99 16.45 11.50 -3.72
CA ALA A 99 16.72 12.78 -4.37
C ALA A 99 15.78 13.03 -5.56
N ASN A 100 15.11 11.98 -6.06
CA ASN A 100 14.22 12.04 -7.22
C ASN A 100 12.94 11.22 -6.97
N VAL A 101 11.82 11.69 -7.53
CA VAL A 101 10.50 11.01 -7.54
C VAL A 101 10.61 9.55 -7.97
N ALA A 102 11.39 9.23 -9.01
CA ALA A 102 11.55 7.84 -9.45
C ALA A 102 12.23 6.95 -8.40
N GLN A 103 13.15 7.51 -7.61
CA GLN A 103 13.82 6.79 -6.53
C GLN A 103 12.86 6.58 -5.35
N TYR A 104 12.07 7.60 -5.01
CA TYR A 104 11.00 7.51 -4.01
C TYR A 104 10.01 6.40 -4.35
N GLN A 105 9.48 6.40 -5.57
CA GLN A 105 8.50 5.41 -6.03
C GLN A 105 9.05 3.98 -5.94
N ARG A 106 10.30 3.77 -6.37
CA ARG A 106 10.96 2.47 -6.26
C ARG A 106 11.15 2.05 -4.80
N HIS A 107 11.52 2.99 -3.93
CA HIS A 107 11.70 2.72 -2.51
C HIS A 107 10.38 2.31 -1.84
N SER A 108 9.32 3.11 -2.00
CA SER A 108 8.00 2.82 -1.45
C SER A 108 7.46 1.47 -1.93
N LEU A 109 7.51 1.21 -3.25
CA LEU A 109 7.06 -0.08 -3.80
C LEU A 109 7.90 -1.25 -3.29
N GLN A 110 9.19 -1.07 -3.04
CA GLN A 110 10.03 -2.10 -2.44
C GLN A 110 9.63 -2.38 -0.99
N LEU A 111 9.26 -1.37 -0.20
CA LEU A 111 8.83 -1.57 1.19
C LEU A 111 7.58 -2.46 1.25
N ILE A 112 6.51 -2.07 0.57
CA ILE A 112 5.26 -2.85 0.57
C ILE A 112 5.45 -4.23 -0.05
N SER A 113 6.21 -4.33 -1.14
CA SER A 113 6.46 -5.61 -1.81
C SER A 113 7.26 -6.56 -0.91
N ARG A 114 8.12 -6.08 -0.02
CA ARG A 114 8.81 -6.93 0.97
C ARG A 114 7.83 -7.57 1.96
N VAL A 115 6.85 -6.80 2.45
CA VAL A 115 5.84 -7.27 3.40
C VAL A 115 4.88 -8.24 2.71
N LEU A 116 4.31 -7.86 1.57
CA LEU A 116 3.37 -8.71 0.82
C LEU A 116 3.98 -10.03 0.36
N ASN A 117 5.26 -10.01 0.01
CA ASN A 117 5.97 -11.21 -0.36
C ASN A 117 6.47 -12.03 0.82
N ILE A 118 6.21 -11.63 2.07
CA ILE A 118 6.60 -12.33 3.30
C ILE A 118 8.13 -12.55 3.35
N ARG A 119 8.91 -11.56 2.91
CA ARG A 119 10.38 -11.71 2.93
C ARG A 119 10.85 -11.86 4.37
N THR A 120 11.87 -12.69 4.58
CA THR A 120 12.51 -12.87 5.90
C THR A 120 12.89 -11.51 6.50
N ASN A 121 12.48 -11.26 7.74
CA ASN A 121 12.71 -10.00 8.46
C ASN A 121 12.14 -8.75 7.76
N ALA A 122 11.06 -8.90 6.98
CA ALA A 122 10.30 -7.74 6.48
C ALA A 122 9.51 -7.09 7.62
N SER A 123 8.64 -7.86 8.28
CA SER A 123 7.83 -7.44 9.41
C SER A 123 7.53 -8.68 10.25
N PRO A 124 8.05 -8.82 11.49
CA PRO A 124 7.71 -9.95 12.36
C PRO A 124 6.23 -9.95 12.76
N PHE A 125 5.62 -8.77 12.95
CA PHE A 125 4.19 -8.62 13.20
C PHE A 125 3.59 -7.52 12.33
N THR A 126 2.66 -7.93 11.45
CA THR A 126 1.89 -7.03 10.60
C THR A 126 0.45 -6.99 11.10
N LEU A 127 0.02 -5.81 11.53
CA LEU A 127 -1.35 -5.54 11.93
C LEU A 127 -2.12 -5.00 10.72
N ILE A 128 -3.25 -5.61 10.41
CA ILE A 128 -4.19 -5.14 9.39
C ILE A 128 -5.42 -4.59 10.11
N LEU A 129 -5.74 -3.34 9.86
CA LEU A 129 -6.93 -2.67 10.36
C LEU A 129 -7.94 -2.58 9.23
N ASP A 130 -9.11 -3.18 9.42
CA ASP A 130 -10.20 -3.13 8.47
C ASP A 130 -11.49 -2.66 9.15
N ASP A 131 -12.54 -2.52 8.35
CA ASP A 131 -13.88 -2.15 8.80
C ASP A 131 -14.94 -2.78 7.87
N LEU A 132 -16.22 -2.59 8.19
CA LEU A 132 -17.32 -3.04 7.33
C LEU A 132 -17.28 -2.46 5.91
N ASN A 133 -16.75 -1.23 5.78
CA ASN A 133 -16.68 -0.55 4.48
C ASN A 133 -15.59 -1.12 3.59
N GLN A 134 -14.53 -1.67 4.17
CA GLN A 134 -13.48 -2.35 3.44
C GLN A 134 -12.84 -3.43 4.30
N ARG A 135 -13.25 -4.68 4.04
CA ARG A 135 -12.69 -5.86 4.70
C ARG A 135 -11.25 -6.13 4.27
N ALA A 136 -10.46 -6.72 5.16
CA ALA A 136 -9.06 -7.12 4.93
C ALA A 136 -8.90 -8.30 3.95
N MET A 137 -9.97 -9.04 3.67
CA MET A 137 -9.94 -10.31 2.94
C MET A 137 -9.22 -10.26 1.57
N PRO A 138 -9.36 -9.21 0.72
CA PRO A 138 -8.61 -9.11 -0.53
C PRO A 138 -7.08 -9.06 -0.31
N LEU A 139 -6.63 -8.34 0.72
CA LEU A 139 -5.23 -8.23 1.11
C LEU A 139 -4.71 -9.55 1.72
N VAL A 140 -5.48 -10.14 2.64
CA VAL A 140 -5.13 -11.44 3.25
C VAL A 140 -5.06 -12.55 2.20
N SER A 141 -6.02 -12.59 1.27
CA SER A 141 -6.01 -13.55 0.16
C SER A 141 -4.76 -13.42 -0.70
N GLU A 142 -4.28 -12.19 -0.92
CA GLU A 142 -3.06 -11.93 -1.65
C GLU A 142 -1.80 -12.36 -0.88
N LEU A 143 -1.75 -12.10 0.43
CA LEU A 143 -0.68 -12.60 1.31
C LEU A 143 -0.61 -14.13 1.30
N VAL A 144 -1.74 -14.80 1.45
CA VAL A 144 -1.85 -16.27 1.41
C VAL A 144 -1.37 -16.80 0.05
N ARG A 145 -1.85 -16.22 -1.05
CA ARG A 145 -1.44 -16.60 -2.41
C ARG A 145 0.06 -16.43 -2.61
N ARG A 146 0.64 -15.30 -2.18
CA ARG A 146 2.09 -15.05 -2.26
C ARG A 146 2.87 -16.01 -1.37
N GLY A 147 2.40 -16.33 -0.17
CA GLY A 147 3.01 -17.31 0.72
C GLY A 147 3.09 -18.70 0.10
N LEU A 148 1.96 -19.18 -0.43
CA LEU A 148 1.88 -20.47 -1.12
C LEU A 148 2.74 -20.50 -2.39
N SER A 149 2.81 -19.40 -3.15
CA SER A 149 3.70 -19.29 -4.33
C SER A 149 5.19 -19.39 -3.99
N ARG A 150 5.56 -19.17 -2.72
CA ARG A 150 6.93 -19.25 -2.20
C ARG A 150 7.24 -20.57 -1.53
N ASN A 151 6.27 -21.48 -1.48
CA ASN A 151 6.34 -22.72 -0.71
C ASN A 151 6.52 -22.47 0.80
N VAL A 152 5.94 -21.36 1.31
CA VAL A 152 5.87 -21.07 2.75
C VAL A 152 4.66 -21.80 3.33
N ASN A 153 4.79 -22.33 4.54
CA ASN A 153 3.67 -22.96 5.25
C ASN A 153 2.70 -21.87 5.71
N VAL A 154 1.45 -21.90 5.24
CA VAL A 154 0.44 -20.91 5.61
C VAL A 154 -0.51 -21.53 6.61
N VAL A 155 -0.54 -20.96 7.82
CA VAL A 155 -1.44 -21.33 8.90
C VAL A 155 -2.42 -20.19 9.11
N VAL A 156 -3.72 -20.49 9.05
CA VAL A 156 -4.79 -19.53 9.33
C VAL A 156 -5.51 -19.96 10.60
N VAL A 157 -5.49 -19.11 11.61
CA VAL A 157 -6.33 -19.21 12.80
C VAL A 157 -7.65 -18.53 12.46
N SER A 158 -8.74 -19.29 12.50
CA SER A 158 -10.03 -18.85 11.97
C SER A 158 -11.12 -18.78 13.03
N PHE A 159 -11.61 -17.58 13.29
CA PHE A 159 -12.79 -17.26 14.07
C PHE A 159 -14.03 -17.09 13.18
N GLU A 160 -13.88 -16.39 12.05
CA GLU A 160 -14.97 -16.07 11.12
C GLU A 160 -14.79 -16.70 9.74
N ALA A 161 -13.54 -16.97 9.35
CA ALA A 161 -13.25 -17.46 8.00
C ALA A 161 -13.54 -18.96 7.87
N THR A 162 -14.38 -19.33 6.89
CA THR A 162 -14.83 -20.73 6.67
C THR A 162 -14.27 -21.39 5.41
N ARG A 163 -13.67 -20.61 4.50
CA ARG A 163 -13.23 -21.09 3.18
C ARG A 163 -11.77 -20.75 2.95
N PHE A 164 -10.95 -21.77 2.75
CA PHE A 164 -9.53 -21.65 2.47
C PHE A 164 -9.12 -22.51 1.29
N HIS A 165 -7.98 -22.19 0.71
CA HIS A 165 -7.35 -23.08 -0.27
C HIS A 165 -6.91 -24.38 0.44
N PRO A 166 -7.04 -25.57 -0.17
CA PRO A 166 -6.68 -26.84 0.46
C PRO A 166 -5.23 -26.96 0.96
N ALA A 167 -4.33 -26.13 0.41
CA ALA A 167 -2.92 -26.06 0.82
C ALA A 167 -2.68 -25.22 2.09
N VAL A 168 -3.70 -24.53 2.60
CA VAL A 168 -3.65 -23.74 3.83
C VAL A 168 -4.02 -24.64 5.01
N ARG A 169 -3.24 -24.54 6.09
CA ARG A 169 -3.57 -25.21 7.35
C ARG A 169 -4.51 -24.32 8.14
N SER A 170 -5.72 -24.78 8.39
CA SER A 170 -6.69 -24.07 9.22
C SER A 170 -6.62 -24.59 10.65
N VAL A 171 -6.58 -23.66 11.61
CA VAL A 171 -6.78 -23.91 13.05
C VAL A 171 -8.12 -23.24 13.41
N PRO A 172 -9.20 -24.01 13.57
CA PRO A 172 -10.49 -23.45 13.92
C PRO A 172 -10.49 -22.94 15.37
N ALA A 173 -10.73 -21.65 15.56
CA ALA A 173 -10.75 -20.99 16.87
C ALA A 173 -12.17 -20.59 17.33
N TYR A 174 -13.18 -20.82 16.50
CA TYR A 174 -14.60 -20.53 16.78
C TYR A 174 -15.31 -21.53 17.71
N GLY A 175 -14.66 -22.65 18.06
CA GLY A 175 -15.24 -23.66 18.95
C GLY A 175 -15.01 -23.36 20.44
N ASP A 176 -15.27 -24.35 21.31
CA ASP A 176 -15.05 -24.24 22.77
C ASP A 176 -13.58 -24.36 23.19
N GLU A 177 -12.65 -24.31 22.23
CA GLU A 177 -11.22 -24.42 22.51
C GLU A 177 -10.75 -23.25 23.38
N THR A 178 -9.89 -23.55 24.36
CA THR A 178 -9.25 -22.54 25.21
C THR A 178 -8.08 -21.88 24.48
N GLY A 179 -7.69 -20.67 24.91
CA GLY A 179 -6.55 -19.97 24.34
C GLY A 179 -5.25 -20.79 24.34
N GLU A 180 -5.01 -21.58 25.39
CA GLU A 180 -3.86 -22.48 25.46
C GLU A 180 -3.90 -23.62 24.44
N GLN A 181 -5.08 -24.19 24.19
CA GLN A 181 -5.26 -25.23 23.17
C GLN A 181 -5.00 -24.67 21.77
N ILE A 182 -5.49 -23.45 21.49
CA ILE A 182 -5.22 -22.75 20.22
C ILE A 182 -3.72 -22.55 20.02
N LEU A 183 -2.98 -22.11 21.06
CA LEU A 183 -1.52 -21.97 20.99
C LEU A 183 -0.80 -23.31 20.73
N GLN A 184 -1.28 -24.41 21.32
CA GLN A 184 -0.74 -25.75 21.04
C GLN A 184 -1.00 -26.19 19.60
N HIS A 185 -2.19 -25.91 19.06
CA HIS A 185 -2.54 -26.19 17.67
C HIS A 185 -1.65 -25.39 16.70
N ILE A 186 -1.42 -24.11 16.98
CA ILE A 186 -0.49 -23.27 16.23
C ILE A 186 0.93 -23.85 16.28
N ARG A 187 1.44 -24.20 17.47
CA ARG A 187 2.78 -24.81 17.63
C ARG A 187 2.91 -26.09 16.80
N LYS A 188 1.92 -26.97 16.83
CA LYS A 188 1.91 -28.20 16.03
C LYS A 188 1.97 -27.89 14.53
N ALA A 189 1.13 -26.95 14.07
CA ALA A 189 1.08 -26.55 12.66
C ALA A 189 2.40 -25.91 12.17
N LEU A 190 3.13 -25.22 13.05
CA LEU A 190 4.42 -24.59 12.79
C LEU A 190 5.60 -25.58 12.79
N SER A 191 5.53 -26.63 13.61
CA SER A 191 6.65 -27.57 13.84
C SER A 191 7.11 -28.32 12.58
N GLU A 192 6.25 -28.46 11.58
CA GLU A 192 6.52 -29.22 10.37
C GLU A 192 7.26 -28.43 9.29
N ALA A 193 7.36 -27.09 9.45
CA ALA A 193 7.96 -26.20 8.46
C ALA A 193 9.03 -25.27 9.07
N LYS A 194 10.03 -24.93 8.26
CA LYS A 194 11.12 -24.03 8.67
C LYS A 194 10.70 -22.55 8.70
N GLU A 195 9.80 -22.16 7.80
CA GLU A 195 9.27 -20.80 7.67
C GLU A 195 7.76 -20.91 7.43
N SER A 196 7.01 -20.20 8.27
CA SER A 196 5.56 -20.15 8.19
C SER A 196 5.03 -18.71 8.19
N LEU A 197 3.85 -18.54 7.61
CA LEU A 197 3.00 -17.37 7.73
C LEU A 197 1.82 -17.76 8.61
N VAL A 198 1.65 -17.09 9.75
CA VAL A 198 0.48 -17.25 10.62
C VAL A 198 -0.43 -16.05 10.38
N VAL A 199 -1.65 -16.32 9.93
CA VAL A 199 -2.71 -15.32 9.75
C VAL A 199 -3.76 -15.56 10.82
N ILE A 200 -4.16 -14.50 11.53
CA ILE A 200 -5.27 -14.52 12.48
C ILE A 200 -6.33 -13.58 11.93
N ASP A 201 -7.54 -14.09 11.70
CA ASP A 201 -8.64 -13.34 11.10
C ASP A 201 -9.30 -12.35 12.07
N SER A 202 -9.37 -12.65 13.36
CA SER A 202 -9.85 -11.71 14.38
C SER A 202 -8.91 -11.70 15.59
N LEU A 203 -8.09 -10.67 15.70
CA LEU A 203 -7.22 -10.44 16.87
C LEU A 203 -8.04 -10.09 18.12
N TYR A 204 -9.16 -9.38 17.95
CA TYR A 204 -10.00 -9.00 19.09
C TYR A 204 -10.56 -10.23 19.80
N GLU A 205 -11.11 -11.20 19.06
CA GLU A 205 -11.65 -12.43 19.65
C GLU A 205 -10.56 -13.26 20.33
N LEU A 206 -9.37 -13.33 19.74
CA LEU A 206 -8.26 -14.08 20.30
C LEU A 206 -7.83 -13.56 21.69
N LEU A 207 -7.76 -12.24 21.87
CA LEU A 207 -7.35 -11.65 23.15
C LEU A 207 -8.53 -11.51 24.13
N SER A 208 -9.64 -10.93 23.68
CA SER A 208 -10.75 -10.55 24.56
C SER A 208 -11.64 -11.74 24.92
N VAL A 209 -11.90 -12.64 23.96
CA VAL A 209 -12.80 -13.78 24.17
C VAL A 209 -12.02 -15.01 24.61
N LYS A 210 -10.92 -15.33 23.93
CA LYS A 210 -10.10 -16.52 24.23
C LYS A 210 -9.00 -16.29 25.27
N ASN A 211 -8.81 -15.05 25.73
CA ASN A 211 -7.82 -14.68 26.76
C ASN A 211 -6.39 -15.14 26.44
N VAL A 212 -6.01 -15.12 25.16
CA VAL A 212 -4.63 -15.44 24.74
C VAL A 212 -3.74 -14.23 24.97
N ASP A 213 -2.62 -14.43 25.66
CA ASP A 213 -1.59 -13.40 25.79
C ASP A 213 -0.87 -13.16 24.45
N MET A 214 -0.83 -11.90 24.01
CA MET A 214 -0.10 -11.49 22.82
C MET A 214 1.40 -11.71 22.93
N GLY A 215 1.97 -11.55 24.12
CA GLY A 215 3.39 -11.79 24.37
C GLY A 215 3.73 -13.25 24.07
N ALA A 216 2.96 -14.18 24.61
CA ALA A 216 3.07 -15.61 24.37
C ALA A 216 2.92 -15.97 22.89
N LEU A 217 1.90 -15.42 22.21
CA LEU A 217 1.68 -15.65 20.78
C LEU A 217 2.85 -15.13 19.93
N PHE A 218 3.29 -13.90 20.17
CA PHE A 218 4.39 -13.30 19.41
C PHE A 218 5.71 -14.06 19.64
N ASN A 219 6.00 -14.43 20.89
CA ASN A 219 7.18 -15.23 21.23
C ASN A 219 7.14 -16.62 20.59
N LEU A 220 5.96 -17.26 20.51
CA LEU A 220 5.79 -18.52 19.79
C LEU A 220 6.11 -18.33 18.30
N VAL A 221 5.43 -17.40 17.62
CA VAL A 221 5.53 -17.28 16.15
C VAL A 221 6.88 -16.68 15.71
N ALA A 222 7.23 -15.51 16.23
CA ALA A 222 8.42 -14.77 15.80
C ALA A 222 9.68 -15.23 16.55
N GLY A 223 9.59 -15.53 17.85
CA GLY A 223 10.72 -15.94 18.67
C GLY A 223 11.14 -17.39 18.43
N GLU A 224 10.24 -18.34 18.70
CA GLU A 224 10.51 -19.78 18.62
C GLU A 224 10.57 -20.25 17.16
N PHE A 225 9.65 -19.81 16.29
CA PHE A 225 9.54 -20.29 14.91
C PHE A 225 10.11 -19.36 13.84
N ALA A 226 10.64 -18.19 14.18
CA ALA A 226 11.16 -17.19 13.23
C ALA A 226 10.21 -16.95 12.04
N SER A 227 8.90 -17.04 12.31
CA SER A 227 7.81 -16.99 11.35
C SER A 227 7.14 -15.62 11.38
N THR A 228 6.34 -15.32 10.36
CA THR A 228 5.67 -14.01 10.24
C THR A 228 4.26 -14.09 10.81
N LEU A 229 3.90 -13.18 11.70
CA LEU A 229 2.54 -13.02 12.22
C LEU A 229 1.82 -11.91 11.46
N VAL A 230 0.64 -12.22 10.96
CA VAL A 230 -0.32 -11.26 10.40
C VAL A 230 -1.61 -11.39 11.19
N GLY A 231 -2.08 -10.29 11.75
CA GLY A 231 -3.34 -10.27 12.49
C GLY A 231 -4.26 -9.18 11.94
N VAL A 232 -5.53 -9.53 11.76
CA VAL A 232 -6.58 -8.61 11.35
C VAL A 232 -7.33 -8.12 12.60
N TYR A 233 -7.59 -6.83 12.66
CA TYR A 233 -8.37 -6.20 13.71
C TYR A 233 -9.45 -5.31 13.09
N HIS A 234 -10.71 -5.68 13.36
CA HIS A 234 -11.90 -4.98 12.89
C HIS A 234 -12.14 -3.73 13.73
N GLN A 235 -12.01 -2.54 13.13
CA GLN A 235 -12.14 -1.25 13.82
C GLN A 235 -13.57 -0.94 14.27
N ASP A 236 -14.55 -1.60 13.65
CA ASP A 236 -15.98 -1.52 13.96
C ASP A 236 -16.39 -2.36 15.16
N THR A 237 -15.47 -3.13 15.75
CA THR A 237 -15.73 -3.84 17.01
C THR A 237 -15.61 -2.89 18.21
N ILE A 238 -16.66 -2.83 19.02
CA ILE A 238 -16.67 -2.04 20.25
C ILE A 238 -15.95 -2.85 21.33
N PRO A 239 -14.83 -2.36 21.89
CA PRO A 239 -14.14 -3.05 22.97
C PRO A 239 -15.02 -3.06 24.22
N ASP A 240 -15.01 -4.19 24.94
CA ASP A 240 -15.74 -4.29 26.21
C ASP A 240 -15.09 -3.39 27.26
N GLN A 241 -15.87 -2.48 27.84
CA GLN A 241 -15.38 -1.55 28.85
C GLN A 241 -15.58 -2.14 30.25
N ASP A 242 -14.63 -2.99 30.65
CA ASP A 242 -14.57 -3.50 32.01
C ASP A 242 -14.14 -2.37 32.98
N ALA A 243 -14.99 -2.01 33.94
CA ALA A 243 -14.66 -1.06 35.01
C ALA A 243 -13.42 -1.51 35.81
N HIS A 244 -13.17 -2.81 35.89
CA HIS A 244 -12.00 -3.41 36.55
C HIS A 244 -10.69 -3.28 35.76
N LYS A 245 -10.74 -2.91 34.47
CA LYS A 245 -9.59 -2.71 33.58
C LYS A 245 -9.48 -1.27 33.09
N ALA A 246 -10.03 -0.30 33.82
CA ALA A 246 -10.10 1.10 33.41
C ALA A 246 -8.74 1.74 33.05
N TYR A 247 -7.65 1.25 33.65
CA TYR A 247 -6.28 1.74 33.38
C TYR A 247 -5.51 0.88 32.35
N ALA A 248 -6.06 -0.24 31.90
CA ALA A 248 -5.41 -1.06 30.88
C ALA A 248 -5.56 -0.39 29.51
N PRO A 249 -4.52 -0.43 28.66
CA PRO A 249 -4.63 0.10 27.30
C PRO A 249 -5.68 -0.69 26.52
N GLN A 250 -6.36 -0.01 25.61
CA GLN A 250 -7.30 -0.67 24.72
C GLN A 250 -6.57 -1.69 23.83
N PRO A 251 -7.19 -2.83 23.46
CA PRO A 251 -6.53 -3.86 22.66
C PRO A 251 -5.92 -3.34 21.36
N LEU A 252 -6.61 -2.42 20.68
CA LEU A 252 -6.12 -1.77 19.47
C LEU A 252 -4.79 -1.02 19.69
N ASP A 253 -4.66 -0.31 20.81
CA ASP A 253 -3.45 0.45 21.13
C ASP A 253 -2.28 -0.49 21.45
N LEU A 254 -2.55 -1.60 22.14
CA LEU A 254 -1.57 -2.66 22.35
C LEU A 254 -1.08 -3.25 21.03
N PHE A 255 -1.99 -3.58 20.11
CA PHE A 255 -1.62 -4.11 18.79
C PHE A 255 -0.82 -3.09 17.97
N LYS A 256 -1.27 -1.84 17.93
CA LYS A 256 -0.54 -0.75 17.26
C LYS A 256 0.83 -0.57 17.88
N TYR A 257 0.98 -0.69 19.20
CA TYR A 257 2.28 -0.59 19.87
C TYR A 257 3.22 -1.73 19.48
N MET A 258 2.74 -2.98 19.48
CA MET A 258 3.54 -4.17 19.15
C MET A 258 3.86 -4.32 17.66
N ALA A 259 3.01 -3.79 16.77
CA ALA A 259 3.14 -3.96 15.33
C ALA A 259 4.39 -3.27 14.76
N THR A 260 5.12 -3.99 13.91
CA THR A 260 6.22 -3.43 13.12
C THR A 260 5.73 -2.84 11.80
N THR A 261 4.57 -3.28 11.33
CA THR A 261 3.87 -2.71 10.18
C THR A 261 2.39 -2.66 10.48
N VAL A 262 1.78 -1.49 10.29
CA VAL A 262 0.34 -1.30 10.41
C VAL A 262 -0.20 -0.99 9.03
N ILE A 263 -1.23 -1.71 8.60
CA ILE A 263 -1.89 -1.54 7.31
C ILE A 263 -3.35 -1.21 7.58
N THR A 264 -3.79 -0.02 7.20
CA THR A 264 -5.20 0.36 7.23
C THR A 264 -5.82 0.16 5.86
N CYS A 265 -6.93 -0.58 5.82
CA CYS A 265 -7.71 -0.87 4.63
C CYS A 265 -8.77 0.22 4.41
N LYS A 266 -8.84 0.76 3.18
CA LYS A 266 -9.88 1.72 2.77
C LYS A 266 -10.51 1.33 1.44
N SER A 267 -11.81 1.60 1.30
CA SER A 267 -12.51 1.36 0.02
C SER A 267 -12.00 2.34 -1.03
N PHE A 268 -11.73 1.82 -2.23
CA PHE A 268 -11.25 2.66 -3.32
C PHE A 268 -12.27 3.70 -3.77
N ALA A 269 -13.56 3.35 -3.80
CA ALA A 269 -14.62 4.29 -4.14
C ALA A 269 -14.73 5.45 -3.14
N HIS A 270 -14.59 5.18 -1.84
CA HIS A 270 -14.64 6.20 -0.78
C HIS A 270 -13.47 7.17 -0.89
N VAL A 271 -12.26 6.66 -1.18
CA VAL A 271 -11.06 7.49 -1.40
C VAL A 271 -11.22 8.38 -2.65
N LEU A 272 -11.84 7.86 -3.72
CA LEU A 272 -12.15 8.67 -4.90
C LEU A 272 -13.21 9.73 -4.63
N ALA A 273 -14.24 9.41 -3.84
CA ALA A 273 -15.27 10.36 -3.44
C ALA A 273 -14.69 11.49 -2.58
N ALA A 274 -13.82 11.16 -1.62
CA ALA A 274 -13.08 12.11 -0.81
C ALA A 274 -12.21 13.04 -1.67
N LYS A 275 -11.46 12.48 -2.62
CA LYS A 275 -10.68 13.26 -3.59
C LYS A 275 -11.56 14.17 -4.45
N ALA A 276 -12.66 13.68 -4.99
CA ALA A 276 -13.57 14.46 -5.83
C ALA A 276 -14.24 15.60 -5.06
N ALA A 277 -14.58 15.38 -3.78
CA ALA A 277 -15.07 16.43 -2.90
C ALA A 277 -14.00 17.51 -2.70
N LYS A 278 -12.76 17.11 -2.40
CA LYS A 278 -11.62 18.01 -2.22
C LYS A 278 -11.32 18.85 -3.47
N GLU A 279 -11.35 18.23 -4.67
CA GLU A 279 -11.14 18.94 -5.94
C GLU A 279 -12.26 19.94 -6.24
N ARG A 280 -13.49 19.69 -5.77
CA ARG A 280 -14.63 20.60 -5.90
C ARG A 280 -14.78 21.56 -4.73
N SER A 281 -13.85 21.57 -3.77
CA SER A 281 -13.96 22.32 -2.52
C SER A 281 -15.26 22.05 -1.74
N LEU A 282 -15.77 20.81 -1.83
CA LEU A 282 -16.92 20.33 -1.08
C LEU A 282 -16.48 19.67 0.23
N PRO A 283 -17.37 19.57 1.24
CA PRO A 283 -17.07 18.80 2.44
C PRO A 283 -16.76 17.34 2.11
N GLU A 284 -15.75 16.78 2.78
CA GLU A 284 -15.36 15.39 2.58
C GLU A 284 -16.47 14.44 3.03
N PRO A 285 -16.89 13.47 2.20
CA PRO A 285 -17.86 12.46 2.62
C PRO A 285 -17.31 11.63 3.78
N THR A 286 -18.06 11.61 4.88
CA THR A 286 -17.76 10.77 6.05
C THR A 286 -18.27 9.35 5.81
N HIS A 287 -17.42 8.36 6.09
CA HIS A 287 -17.76 6.94 5.96
C HIS A 287 -17.51 6.21 7.28
N GLY A 288 -18.22 5.10 7.50
CA GLY A 288 -18.06 4.24 8.67
C GLY A 288 -18.39 4.94 9.99
N LEU A 289 -17.56 4.70 11.01
CA LEU A 289 -17.77 5.21 12.36
C LEU A 289 -17.82 6.75 12.41
N LEU A 290 -17.18 7.44 11.47
CA LEU A 290 -17.17 8.90 11.41
C LEU A 290 -18.54 9.50 11.03
N GLN A 291 -19.44 8.71 10.46
CA GLN A 291 -20.79 9.17 10.12
C GLN A 291 -21.66 9.36 11.38
N GLY A 292 -21.27 8.78 12.53
CA GLY A 292 -22.04 8.82 13.77
C GLY A 292 -23.40 8.14 13.65
N ALA A 293 -23.60 7.31 12.63
CA ALA A 293 -24.83 6.55 12.46
C ALA A 293 -24.88 5.41 13.47
N GLU A 294 -25.96 5.34 14.26
CA GLU A 294 -26.16 4.25 15.22
C GLU A 294 -26.50 2.94 14.51
N GLY A 295 -25.93 1.84 14.98
CA GLY A 295 -26.15 0.49 14.46
C GLY A 295 -25.09 0.00 13.47
N ILE A 296 -25.31 -1.18 12.89
CA ILE A 296 -24.41 -1.79 11.90
C ILE A 296 -24.72 -1.20 10.53
N VAL A 297 -23.99 -0.15 10.16
CA VAL A 297 -24.17 0.57 8.89
C VAL A 297 -22.98 0.32 7.97
N GLN A 298 -23.28 -0.18 6.77
CA GLN A 298 -22.31 -0.24 5.67
C GLN A 298 -22.63 0.88 4.68
N CYS A 299 -21.63 1.71 4.36
CA CYS A 299 -21.81 2.79 3.40
C CYS A 299 -22.00 2.23 1.97
N LEU A 300 -22.67 3.01 1.12
CA LEU A 300 -22.73 2.74 -0.32
C LEU A 300 -21.33 2.71 -0.92
N ASP A 301 -21.12 1.90 -1.96
CA ASP A 301 -19.82 1.70 -2.62
C ASP A 301 -18.70 1.20 -1.69
N ALA A 302 -19.06 0.60 -0.56
CA ALA A 302 -18.16 -0.20 0.27
C ALA A 302 -17.64 -1.42 -0.51
N ASN A 303 -16.45 -1.91 -0.13
CA ASN A 303 -15.80 -3.10 -0.65
C ASN A 303 -15.68 -3.08 -2.19
N ASP A 304 -15.14 -1.99 -2.72
CA ASP A 304 -14.99 -1.79 -4.17
C ASP A 304 -14.24 -2.96 -4.84
N HIS A 305 -14.87 -3.56 -5.84
CA HIS A 305 -14.34 -4.70 -6.59
C HIS A 305 -13.10 -4.36 -7.43
N ARG A 306 -12.87 -3.08 -7.74
CA ARG A 306 -11.72 -2.63 -8.54
C ARG A 306 -10.40 -2.87 -7.81
N GLY A 307 -10.41 -2.76 -6.49
CA GLY A 307 -9.24 -2.93 -5.65
C GLY A 307 -9.41 -2.27 -4.28
N ILE A 308 -8.42 -2.52 -3.43
CA ILE A 308 -8.34 -2.02 -2.06
C ILE A 308 -7.25 -0.95 -1.96
N ILE A 309 -7.50 0.08 -1.15
CA ILE A 309 -6.49 1.07 -0.78
C ILE A 309 -5.86 0.65 0.53
N ILE A 310 -4.53 0.73 0.57
CA ILE A 310 -3.69 0.30 1.67
C ILE A 310 -2.89 1.51 2.14
N GLU A 311 -3.23 2.04 3.31
CA GLU A 311 -2.39 2.99 4.02
C GLU A 311 -1.46 2.20 4.92
N ALA A 312 -0.18 2.09 4.52
CA ALA A 312 0.79 1.29 5.25
C ALA A 312 1.76 2.20 6.01
N GLU A 313 1.89 1.96 7.31
CA GLU A 313 2.91 2.52 8.19
C GLU A 313 3.97 1.45 8.47
N PHE A 314 5.20 1.72 8.07
CA PHE A 314 6.36 0.86 8.33
C PHE A 314 7.22 1.46 9.43
N ARG A 315 7.48 0.71 10.50
CA ARG A 315 8.37 1.16 11.57
C ARG A 315 9.80 0.75 11.29
N ARG A 316 10.69 1.75 11.18
CA ARG A 316 12.11 1.52 10.97
C ARG A 316 12.78 1.01 12.25
N LYS A 317 13.98 0.43 12.11
CA LYS A 317 14.83 0.06 13.27
C LYS A 317 15.18 1.26 14.17
N SER A 318 15.15 2.46 13.61
CA SER A 318 15.34 3.71 14.36
C SER A 318 14.09 4.15 15.14
N GLY A 319 12.99 3.39 15.11
CA GLY A 319 11.70 3.74 15.72
C GLY A 319 10.84 4.71 14.90
N ARG A 320 11.44 5.48 13.97
CA ARG A 320 10.70 6.42 13.13
C ARG A 320 9.73 5.68 12.18
N PRO A 321 8.44 6.05 12.14
CA PRO A 321 7.48 5.51 11.18
C PRO A 321 7.68 6.13 9.79
N GLU A 322 7.40 5.35 8.77
CA GLU A 322 7.35 5.75 7.36
C GLU A 322 6.02 5.28 6.76
N SER A 323 5.18 6.21 6.35
CA SER A 323 3.83 5.94 5.86
C SER A 323 3.72 6.19 4.36
N GLU A 324 2.93 5.37 3.68
CA GLU A 324 2.64 5.53 2.25
C GLU A 324 1.28 4.92 1.89
N THR A 325 0.64 5.46 0.86
CA THR A 325 -0.65 4.95 0.36
C THR A 325 -0.51 4.20 -0.96
N TYR A 326 -0.97 2.95 -0.95
CA TYR A 326 -0.89 2.04 -2.07
C TYR A 326 -2.28 1.64 -2.57
N PHE A 327 -2.35 1.28 -3.84
CA PHE A 327 -3.50 0.63 -4.44
C PHE A 327 -3.14 -0.82 -4.78
N LEU A 328 -3.95 -1.75 -4.29
CA LEU A 328 -3.85 -3.18 -4.58
C LEU A 328 -5.13 -3.60 -5.33
N ARG A 329 -5.00 -3.87 -6.62
CA ARG A 329 -6.08 -4.48 -7.41
C ARG A 329 -6.22 -5.98 -7.12
N ALA A 330 -7.37 -6.55 -7.47
CA ALA A 330 -7.56 -7.99 -7.47
C ALA A 330 -6.55 -8.71 -8.39
N ALA A 331 -6.03 -9.83 -7.90
CA ALA A 331 -5.09 -10.69 -8.63
C ALA A 331 -5.74 -11.33 -9.86
N ARG A 332 -5.04 -11.29 -11.01
CA ARG A 332 -5.44 -11.92 -12.26
C ARG A 332 -4.57 -13.15 -12.52
N ARG A 333 -5.09 -14.13 -13.28
CA ARG A 333 -4.33 -15.33 -13.65
C ARG A 333 -3.04 -15.00 -14.42
N SER A 334 -3.06 -13.94 -15.22
CA SER A 334 -1.91 -13.45 -16.00
C SER A 334 -0.74 -12.94 -15.14
N ASP A 335 -1.01 -12.57 -13.89
CA ASP A 335 -0.02 -11.98 -12.99
C ASP A 335 0.95 -13.02 -12.43
N TYR A 336 0.60 -14.30 -12.52
CA TYR A 336 1.40 -15.41 -12.02
C TYR A 336 1.87 -16.32 -13.15
N ASN A 337 3.00 -16.96 -12.93
CA ASN A 337 3.44 -18.06 -13.75
C ASN A 337 2.53 -19.27 -13.57
N ALA A 338 2.63 -20.24 -14.49
CA ALA A 338 2.05 -21.55 -14.26
C ALA A 338 2.67 -22.16 -12.98
N PRO A 339 1.89 -22.84 -12.13
CA PRO A 339 2.41 -23.52 -10.96
C PRO A 339 3.40 -24.61 -11.37
N VAL A 340 4.52 -24.70 -10.63
CA VAL A 340 5.48 -25.79 -10.77
C VAL A 340 4.93 -27.01 -10.03
N SER A 341 5.30 -28.23 -10.44
CA SER A 341 4.87 -29.47 -9.77
C SER A 341 5.08 -29.41 -8.25
N GLY A 342 4.02 -29.68 -7.48
CA GLY A 342 4.01 -29.59 -6.01
C GLY A 342 3.68 -28.22 -5.43
N MET A 343 3.45 -27.17 -6.24
CA MET A 343 3.01 -25.85 -5.77
C MET A 343 1.55 -25.57 -6.11
N ALA A 344 0.83 -24.95 -5.17
CA ALA A 344 -0.56 -24.52 -5.38
C ALA A 344 -0.66 -23.32 -6.35
N PHE A 345 0.29 -22.39 -6.28
CA PHE A 345 0.32 -21.19 -7.10
C PHE A 345 1.70 -21.04 -7.75
N GLY A 346 1.74 -20.51 -8.98
CA GLY A 346 3.01 -20.14 -9.61
C GLY A 346 3.57 -18.84 -9.03
N THR A 347 4.82 -18.53 -9.35
CA THR A 347 5.48 -17.32 -8.86
C THR A 347 4.91 -16.06 -9.51
N LEU A 348 4.92 -14.95 -8.76
CA LEU A 348 4.51 -13.64 -9.26
C LEU A 348 5.41 -13.21 -10.43
N ARG A 349 4.82 -12.88 -11.58
CA ARG A 349 5.54 -12.40 -12.78
C ARG A 349 5.92 -10.94 -12.66
N GLN A 350 4.97 -10.13 -12.21
CA GLN A 350 5.11 -8.69 -12.12
C GLN A 350 4.33 -8.16 -10.92
N GLU A 351 4.95 -7.22 -10.19
CA GLU A 351 4.29 -6.51 -9.10
C GLU A 351 3.18 -5.62 -9.68
N PHE A 352 1.98 -5.74 -9.11
CA PHE A 352 0.79 -4.98 -9.53
C PHE A 352 0.24 -4.05 -8.45
N VAL A 353 0.93 -3.98 -7.31
CA VAL A 353 0.75 -2.91 -6.34
C VAL A 353 1.36 -1.63 -6.92
N THR A 354 0.62 -0.54 -6.83
CA THR A 354 1.06 0.78 -7.29
C THR A 354 0.84 1.80 -6.19
N LEU A 355 1.56 2.93 -6.27
CA LEU A 355 1.22 4.07 -5.43
C LEU A 355 -0.14 4.63 -5.85
N LEU A 356 -0.86 5.20 -4.90
CA LEU A 356 -2.19 5.78 -5.15
C LEU A 356 -2.14 6.85 -6.25
N ASP A 357 -1.12 7.71 -6.23
CA ASP A 357 -0.91 8.77 -7.23
C ASP A 357 -0.64 8.26 -8.64
N GLN A 358 -0.31 6.97 -8.80
CA GLN A 358 -0.07 6.36 -10.11
C GLN A 358 -1.33 5.71 -10.70
N VAL A 359 -2.40 5.62 -9.93
CA VAL A 359 -3.67 5.04 -10.39
C VAL A 359 -4.35 6.05 -11.30
N PRO A 360 -4.68 5.72 -12.56
CA PRO A 360 -5.25 6.69 -13.50
C PRO A 360 -6.59 7.29 -13.05
N ALA A 361 -7.40 6.52 -12.31
CA ALA A 361 -8.67 7.02 -11.78
C ALA A 361 -8.48 7.98 -10.59
N TYR A 362 -7.31 7.96 -9.94
CA TYR A 362 -6.98 8.85 -8.82
C TYR A 362 -6.04 9.99 -9.23
N SER A 363 -5.17 9.81 -10.22
CA SER A 363 -4.38 10.92 -10.75
C SER A 363 -5.28 11.83 -11.60
N SER A 364 -5.30 13.12 -11.29
CA SER A 364 -5.89 14.10 -12.20
C SER A 364 -4.92 14.32 -13.37
N ASN A 365 -5.46 14.63 -14.55
CA ASN A 365 -4.65 14.98 -15.73
C ASN A 365 -3.73 16.19 -15.45
N GLU A 366 -4.12 17.07 -14.52
CA GLU A 366 -3.34 18.23 -14.05
C GLU A 366 -2.14 17.82 -13.18
N VAL A 367 -2.29 16.85 -12.26
CA VAL A 367 -1.19 16.33 -11.44
C VAL A 367 -0.21 15.50 -12.27
N THR A 368 -0.69 14.75 -13.26
CA THR A 368 0.22 14.07 -14.21
C THR A 368 0.99 15.07 -15.08
N GLY A 369 0.40 16.22 -15.41
CA GLY A 369 1.09 17.37 -16.02
C GLY A 369 2.18 17.95 -15.11
N LEU A 370 1.86 18.21 -13.84
CA LEU A 370 2.79 18.73 -12.82
C LEU A 370 3.92 17.76 -12.46
N VAL A 371 3.67 16.45 -12.39
CA VAL A 371 4.71 15.43 -12.13
C VAL A 371 5.64 15.24 -13.33
N ASN A 372 5.11 15.39 -14.56
CA ASN A 372 5.93 15.43 -15.77
C ASN A 372 6.72 16.74 -15.87
N ALA A 373 6.16 17.86 -15.41
CA ALA A 373 6.86 19.13 -15.29
C ALA A 373 7.93 19.08 -14.20
N ALA A 374 7.68 18.44 -13.05
CA ALA A 374 8.67 18.28 -11.98
C ALA A 374 9.84 17.35 -12.34
N ALA A 375 9.70 16.52 -13.38
CA ALA A 375 10.81 15.75 -13.95
C ALA A 375 11.75 16.58 -14.83
N ASN A 376 11.29 17.74 -15.31
CA ASN A 376 12.08 18.74 -16.01
C ASN A 376 12.22 19.96 -15.09
N GLU A 377 13.30 20.00 -14.29
CA GLU A 377 13.80 21.18 -13.55
C GLU A 377 12.75 22.20 -13.09
N MET A 378 12.48 22.20 -11.78
CA MET A 378 11.66 23.18 -11.05
C MET A 378 11.67 24.60 -11.65
N GLU A 379 10.73 24.91 -12.53
CA GLU A 379 10.24 26.28 -12.68
C GLU A 379 9.24 26.51 -11.55
N SER A 380 9.76 26.91 -10.39
CA SER A 380 8.96 27.48 -9.31
C SER A 380 8.11 28.60 -9.90
N THR A 381 6.80 28.57 -9.61
CA THR A 381 5.83 29.61 -10.05
C THR A 381 6.15 31.00 -9.48
N PHE A 382 7.16 31.09 -8.61
CA PHE A 382 7.82 32.32 -8.20
C PHE A 382 9.33 32.18 -8.41
N ASN A 383 9.79 32.41 -9.64
CA ASN A 383 11.19 32.74 -9.87
C ASN A 383 11.45 34.14 -9.27
N LEU A 384 11.95 34.18 -8.04
CA LEU A 384 12.44 35.39 -7.36
C LEU A 384 13.75 35.93 -7.99
N GLY A 385 14.26 35.27 -9.02
CA GLY A 385 15.36 35.77 -9.84
C GLY A 385 14.87 36.86 -10.79
N LEU A 386 15.59 37.98 -10.84
CA LEU A 386 15.38 38.99 -11.87
C LEU A 386 15.68 38.36 -13.23
N THR A 387 14.76 38.49 -14.18
CA THR A 387 15.04 38.15 -15.59
C THR A 387 16.22 38.98 -16.10
N ASP A 388 16.95 38.50 -17.11
CA ASP A 388 18.13 39.23 -17.65
C ASP A 388 17.81 40.67 -18.03
N LYS A 389 16.59 40.91 -18.53
CA LYS A 389 16.08 42.27 -18.83
C LYS A 389 15.92 43.12 -17.57
N GLN A 390 15.42 42.56 -16.48
CA GLN A 390 15.28 43.27 -15.20
C GLN A 390 16.63 43.50 -14.52
N LYS A 391 17.57 42.56 -14.66
CA LYS A 391 18.95 42.74 -14.19
C LYS A 391 19.65 43.87 -14.93
N GLN A 392 19.52 43.90 -16.25
CA GLN A 392 20.08 44.95 -17.10
C GLN A 392 19.41 46.32 -16.84
N ALA A 393 18.11 46.34 -16.58
CA ALA A 393 17.41 47.55 -16.15
C ALA A 393 17.90 48.04 -14.77
N ARG A 394 18.11 47.14 -13.81
CA ARG A 394 18.68 47.49 -12.49
C ARG A 394 20.10 48.04 -12.60
N GLU A 395 20.93 47.44 -13.46
CA GLU A 395 22.31 47.88 -13.70
C GLU A 395 22.40 49.21 -14.48
N GLY A 396 21.37 49.55 -15.26
CA GLY A 396 21.26 50.83 -15.98
C GLY A 396 20.65 51.98 -15.18
N VAL A 397 20.14 51.73 -13.97
CA VAL A 397 19.63 52.78 -13.08
C VAL A 397 20.81 53.50 -12.43
N VAL A 398 21.07 54.73 -12.87
CA VAL A 398 22.12 55.59 -12.31
C VAL A 398 21.65 56.11 -10.96
N LEU A 399 22.21 55.55 -9.89
CA LEU A 399 21.99 56.02 -8.53
C LEU A 399 22.83 57.29 -8.28
N PRO A 400 22.27 58.34 -7.67
CA PRO A 400 23.05 59.49 -7.21
C PRO A 400 24.19 59.01 -6.29
N TYR A 401 25.42 59.46 -6.53
CA TYR A 401 26.64 59.14 -5.75
C TYR A 401 27.20 57.70 -5.88
N PHE A 402 26.70 56.87 -6.80
CA PHE A 402 27.25 55.52 -7.02
C PHE A 402 28.68 55.54 -7.60
N ASP A 403 29.02 56.60 -8.34
CA ASP A 403 30.36 56.84 -8.87
C ASP A 403 31.38 57.17 -7.78
N ALA A 404 30.95 57.53 -6.56
CA ALA A 404 31.86 57.77 -5.43
C ALA A 404 32.40 56.46 -4.83
N GLN A 405 31.74 55.33 -5.08
CA GLN A 405 32.11 54.01 -4.54
C GLN A 405 32.99 53.19 -5.49
N LYS A 406 32.90 53.44 -6.81
CA LYS A 406 33.84 52.91 -7.80
C LYS A 406 35.00 53.89 -7.90
N GLY A 407 36.13 53.58 -7.29
CA GLY A 407 37.28 54.46 -7.06
C GLY A 407 38.01 55.07 -8.28
N GLU A 408 37.30 55.56 -9.28
CA GLU A 408 37.82 56.33 -10.43
C GLU A 408 37.44 57.83 -10.36
N GLY A 409 36.70 58.27 -9.33
CA GLY A 409 36.47 59.68 -9.03
C GLY A 409 37.39 60.20 -7.90
N ALA A 410 37.93 61.41 -8.04
CA ALA A 410 38.88 62.03 -7.10
C ALA A 410 38.25 62.46 -5.75
N GLY A 411 37.62 61.53 -5.03
CA GLY A 411 37.04 61.77 -3.71
C GLY A 411 36.91 60.48 -2.93
N GLU A 412 37.70 60.37 -1.86
CA GLU A 412 37.70 59.30 -0.86
C GLU A 412 36.40 59.35 -0.01
N GLY A 413 35.25 59.13 -0.64
CA GLY A 413 33.93 59.31 -0.05
C GLY A 413 33.24 57.98 0.23
N GLY A 414 33.39 57.45 1.44
CA GLY A 414 32.62 56.28 1.86
C GLY A 414 33.16 55.46 3.03
N ARG A 415 34.21 55.91 3.73
CA ARG A 415 34.59 55.31 5.02
C ARG A 415 33.78 55.96 6.12
N ILE A 416 32.79 55.24 6.65
CA ILE A 416 32.14 55.61 7.91
C ILE A 416 33.15 55.23 9.00
N LEU A 417 33.86 56.22 9.55
CA LEU A 417 34.57 56.05 10.81
C LEU A 417 33.55 56.19 11.94
N TYR A 418 33.36 55.10 12.70
CA TYR A 418 32.70 55.16 13.99
C TYR A 418 33.74 55.64 15.01
N ASP A 419 33.48 56.78 15.64
CA ASP A 419 34.30 57.31 16.73
C ASP A 419 33.55 56.99 18.02
N MET A 420 34.11 56.10 18.86
CA MET A 420 33.46 55.68 20.09
C MET A 420 33.47 56.86 21.09
N GLY A 421 32.29 57.31 21.51
CA GLY A 421 32.17 58.32 22.57
C GLY A 421 32.48 57.72 23.94
N GLU A 422 33.06 58.51 24.84
CA GLU A 422 33.35 58.10 26.24
C GLU A 422 32.09 57.76 27.08
N GLU A 423 30.90 57.87 26.50
CA GLU A 423 29.60 57.57 27.12
C GLU A 423 29.03 56.20 26.70
N ASP A 424 29.73 55.43 25.84
CA ASP A 424 29.29 54.10 25.39
C ASP A 424 29.79 53.04 26.38
N ASP A 425 29.01 52.82 27.45
CA ASP A 425 29.23 51.79 28.48
C ASP A 425 28.88 50.40 27.92
N PHE A 426 29.84 49.86 27.18
CA PHE A 426 29.79 48.47 26.69
C PHE A 426 29.84 47.50 27.89
N ASP A 427 28.67 47.10 28.39
CA ASP A 427 28.53 46.12 29.47
C ASP A 427 29.03 44.75 28.98
N GLU A 428 30.14 44.28 29.56
CA GLU A 428 30.86 43.05 29.17
C GLU A 428 30.09 41.73 29.46
N GLU A 429 28.82 41.79 29.87
CA GLU A 429 28.04 40.63 30.36
C GLU A 429 27.01 40.06 29.35
N GLU A 430 26.86 40.63 28.15
CA GLU A 430 25.80 40.23 27.20
C GLU A 430 26.20 39.19 26.12
N ASP A 431 27.42 38.66 26.14
CA ASP A 431 27.95 37.77 25.07
C ASP A 431 28.15 36.29 25.49
N GLU A 432 27.24 35.72 26.28
CA GLU A 432 27.10 34.26 26.41
C GLU A 432 25.64 33.77 26.24
N ILE A 433 25.16 33.68 24.99
CA ILE A 433 24.04 32.77 24.61
C ILE A 433 24.34 32.06 23.28
#